data_AF-A0AAX3SWP1-F1
#
_entry.id   AF-A0AAX3SWP1-F1
#
_cell.length_a   1.000
_cell.length_b   1.000
_cell.length_c   1.000
_cell.angle_alpha   90.00
_cell.angle_beta   90.00
_cell.angle_gamma   90.00
#
_symmetry.space_group_name_H-M   'P 1'
#
loop_
_entity.id
_entity.type
_entity.pdbx_description
1 polymer ?
#
loop_
_entity_poly.entity_id
_entity_poly.type
_entity_poly.pdbx_seq_one_letter_code
_entity_poly.pdbx_strand_id
1 'polypeptide(L)' 'MTKRYLLIINTKYTINTLFFYTLEEAKIIPEENSSFKTTIIDLENENIKWHVCE' A
#
# COMPACT_ATOMS: atom_id res chain seq x y z
N MET A 1 -16.38 -4.04 -8.24
CA MET A 1 -15.37 -2.97 -8.22
C MET A 1 -14.02 -3.60 -8.51
N THR A 2 -13.09 -2.90 -9.15
CA THR A 2 -11.73 -3.40 -9.32
C THR A 2 -11.03 -3.36 -7.97
N LYS A 3 -10.51 -4.49 -7.51
CA LYS A 3 -9.83 -4.61 -6.22
C LYS A 3 -8.62 -3.67 -6.15
N ARG A 4 -8.51 -2.88 -5.08
CA ARG A 4 -7.43 -1.89 -4.90
C ARG A 4 -6.59 -2.23 -3.68
N TYR A 5 -5.29 -2.02 -3.84
CA TYR A 5 -4.28 -2.23 -2.81
C TYR A 5 -3.64 -0.89 -2.45
N LEU A 6 -3.26 -0.74 -1.19
CA LEU A 6 -2.48 0.38 -0.72
C LEU A 6 -1.03 -0.06 -0.57
N LEU A 7 -0.12 0.59 -1.30
CA LEU A 7 1.31 0.38 -1.12
C LEU A 7 1.83 1.43 -0.14
N ILE A 8 2.34 0.96 1.00
CA ILE A 8 3.05 1.78 1.97
C ILE A 8 4.53 1.65 1.70
N ILE A 9 5.18 2.77 1.39
CA ILE A 9 6.64 2.84 1.23
C ILE A 9 7.19 3.59 2.44
N ASN A 10 7.88 2.87 3.31
CA ASN A 10 8.58 3.44 4.45
C ASN A 10 10.02 3.73 4.06
N THR A 11 10.32 5.02 3.95
CA THR A 11 11.68 5.53 3.78
C THR A 11 12.19 6.05 5.11
N LYS A 12 13.50 6.28 5.22
CA LYS A 12 14.13 6.81 6.44
C LYS A 12 13.50 8.12 6.95
N TYR A 13 12.88 8.90 6.08
CA TYR A 13 12.39 10.25 6.40
C TYR A 13 10.88 10.43 6.23
N THR A 14 10.23 9.58 5.44
CA THR A 14 8.80 9.71 5.12
C THR A 14 8.13 8.35 4.89
N ILE A 15 6.84 8.30 5.21
CA ILE A 15 5.96 7.20 4.82
C ILE A 15 5.09 7.71 3.69
N ASN A 16 5.21 7.09 2.51
CA ASN A 16 4.38 7.44 1.36
C ASN A 16 3.23 6.44 1.24
N THR A 17 1.99 6.95 1.31
CA THR A 17 0.74 6.17 1.24
C THR A 17 -0.26 6.77 0.25
N LEU A 18 0.19 7.63 -0.67
CA LEU A 18 -0.71 8.48 -1.46
C LEU A 18 -1.36 7.78 -2.66
N PHE A 19 -0.99 6.53 -2.94
CA PHE A 19 -1.37 5.87 -4.19
C PHE A 19 -2.06 4.53 -3.95
N PHE A 20 -3.14 4.33 -4.69
CA PHE A 20 -3.83 3.06 -4.81
C PHE A 20 -3.35 2.35 -6.06
N TYR A 21 -3.08 1.05 -5.92
CA TYR A 21 -2.51 0.22 -6.98
C TYR A 21 -3.34 -1.02 -7.22
N THR A 22 -3.17 -1.61 -8.39
CA THR A 22 -3.46 -3.03 -8.60
C THR A 22 -2.43 -3.89 -7.89
N LEU A 23 -2.73 -5.19 -7.71
CA LEU A 23 -1.79 -6.10 -7.07
C LEU A 23 -0.47 -6.23 -7.84
N GLU A 24 -0.52 -6.17 -9.18
CA GLU A 24 0.66 -6.31 -10.03
C GLU A 24 1.58 -5.09 -9.89
N GLU A 25 1.03 -3.88 -10.00
CA GLU A 25 1.79 -2.64 -9.79
C GLU A 25 2.42 -2.59 -8.38
N ALA A 26 1.67 -2.98 -7.35
CA ALA A 26 2.15 -2.99 -5.98
C ALA A 26 3.32 -3.98 -5.73
N LYS A 27 3.44 -5.03 -6.55
CA LYS A 27 4.54 -6.00 -6.47
C LYS A 27 5.81 -5.55 -7.20
N ILE A 28 5.66 -4.80 -8.29
CA ILE A 28 6.80 -4.34 -9.12
C ILE A 28 7.54 -3.18 -8.45
N ILE A 29 6.81 -2.22 -7.87
CA ILE A 29 7.41 -1.01 -7.28
C ILE A 29 8.46 -1.31 -6.17
N PRO A 30 8.23 -2.25 -5.24
CA PRO A 30 9.23 -2.69 -4.27
C PRO A 30 10.54 -3.23 -4.88
N GLU A 31 10.45 -3.96 -6.00
CA GLU A 31 11.61 -4.58 -6.63
C GLU A 31 12.56 -3.53 -7.22
N GLU A 32 12.01 -2.45 -7.78
CA GLU A 32 12.80 -1.31 -8.28
C GLU A 32 13.41 -0.45 -7.15
N ASN A 33 12.87 -0.58 -5.93
CA ASN A 33 13.15 0.29 -4.80
C ASN A 33 13.66 -0.50 -3.57
N SER A 34 14.55 -1.47 -3.80
CA SER A 34 15.01 -2.45 -2.79
C SER A 34 15.62 -1.85 -1.50
N SER A 35 15.94 -0.55 -1.51
CA SER A 35 16.46 0.19 -0.34
C SER A 35 15.37 0.62 0.65
N PHE A 36 14.08 0.53 0.28
CA PHE A 36 12.96 0.96 1.11
C PHE A 36 12.16 -0.24 1.65
N LYS A 37 11.64 -0.09 2.87
CA LYS A 37 10.73 -1.11 3.43
C LYS A 37 9.34 -0.84 2.89
N THR A 38 8.81 -1.76 2.10
CA THR A 38 7.47 -1.65 1.53
C THR A 38 6.50 -2.62 2.19
N THR A 39 5.21 -2.27 2.21
CA THR A 39 4.13 -3.14 2.66
C THR A 39 2.92 -2.93 1.77
N ILE A 40 2.29 -4.02 1.33
CA ILE A 40 1.07 -3.99 0.52
C ILE A 40 -0.10 -4.33 1.43
N ILE A 41 -1.12 -3.48 1.45
CA ILE A 41 -2.35 -3.68 2.22
C ILE A 41 -3.50 -3.89 1.26
N ASP A 42 -4.23 -4.98 1.45
CA ASP A 42 -5.49 -5.24 0.76
C ASP A 42 -6.62 -4.50 1.46
N LEU A 43 -7.19 -3.47 0.81
CA LEU A 43 -8.21 -2.60 1.40
C LEU A 43 -9.57 -3.28 1.58
N GLU A 44 -9.79 -4.39 0.87
CA GLU A 44 -11.01 -5.20 0.98
C GLU A 44 -10.83 -6.37 1.97
N ASN A 45 -9.69 -6.43 2.67
CA ASN A 45 -9.46 -7.45 3.69
C ASN A 45 -10.44 -7.28 4.85
N GLU A 46 -11.23 -8.32 5.12
CA GLU A 46 -12.25 -8.38 6.17
C GLU A 46 -11.71 -8.12 7.58
N ASN A 47 -10.41 -8.29 7.79
CA ASN A 47 -9.75 -8.03 9.06
C ASN A 47 -9.43 -6.54 9.28
N ILE A 48 -9.53 -5.70 8.25
CA ILE A 48 -9.30 -4.26 8.37
C ILE A 48 -10.56 -3.59 8.91
N LYS A 49 -10.43 -2.98 10.08
CA LYS A 49 -11.47 -2.16 10.68
C LYS A 49 -11.28 -0.70 10.26
N TRP A 50 -12.14 -0.24 9.35
CA TRP A 50 -12.18 1.16 8.95
C TRP A 50 -12.76 2.02 10.08
N HIS A 51 -12.03 3.06 10.46
CA HIS A 51 -12.56 4.10 11.34
C HIS A 51 -13.05 5.26 10.46
N VAL A 52 -14.33 5.59 10.56
CA VAL A 52 -14.91 6.75 9.87
C VAL A 52 -14.90 7.89 10.87
N CYS A 53 -14.14 8.95 10.61
CA CYS A 53 -14.31 10.20 11.34
C CYS A 53 -15.52 10.93 10.74
N GLU A 54 -16.49 11.26 11.59
CA GLU A 54 -17.59 12.19 11.28
C GLU A 54 -17.14 13.64 11.35
#